data_AF-A0A6J2LFZ7-F1
#
_entry.id   AF-A0A6J2LFZ7-F1
#
_cell.length_a   1.000
_cell.length_b   1.000
_cell.length_c   1.000
_cell.angle_alpha   90.00
_cell.angle_beta   90.00
_cell.angle_gamma   90.00
#
_symmetry.space_group_name_H-M   'P 1'
#
loop_
_entity.id
_entity.type
_entity.pdbx_description
1 polymer ?
#
loop_
_entity_poly.entity_id
_entity_poly.type
_entity_poly.pdbx_seq_one_letter_code
_entity_poly.pdbx_strand_id
1 'polypeptide(L)'
;MPVPTEGTPPPLSGTPIPVPAYFRHAEPGFSLKRPRGLSRTLPPRPPAKGSIPISRLFPPRTPGWHQPQPRSVSFQGKASETLQSPGYDPSRPESFFQQSFQRLGRLGHGSYGEVFKVRSKEDGRLYAIKRSMSPFRGPKDRARKLAEVSGHEKVGKHPRCVRLERAWEEGGILYLQTELCGPSLQQHCEAWGTSLPEAQVWGYLRDTLLALAHLHGQGLVHLDIKPANIFLGPRGRCKLGDFGLLVELDASGAGEAQEGDPRYMAPELLQGSYGTAADVFSLGLTILEVACNMELPHGGEGWQQLRQGYLPPEFTAGLSSELRSVLIMMLEPDPKLRPTAEALLALPMLRQPRPWSVLWYMAAEALSRGWALWQALLALLCWLWHGLAHPASWLQSPGPPATPPGSPPCSFLLDSSHSSNWDDDSIGPSLSPEAILARAARSTSTPQSRHTLRDALDLSDIDSEAPQGSFPSFEPRNLLSLFEDSLGPT
;
A
#
# COMPACT_ATOMS: atom_id res chain seq x y z
N MET A 1 -16.02 26.95 83.26
CA MET A 1 -17.37 26.70 82.69
C MET A 1 -17.19 25.87 81.42
N PRO A 2 -18.05 24.88 81.16
CA PRO A 2 -17.70 23.60 80.53
C PRO A 2 -17.70 23.62 78.99
N VAL A 3 -17.04 22.61 78.41
CA VAL A 3 -17.08 22.23 76.99
C VAL A 3 -18.28 21.29 76.74
N PRO A 4 -18.92 21.40 75.57
CA PRO A 4 -19.31 20.21 74.82
C PRO A 4 -18.90 20.25 73.33
N THR A 5 -19.08 19.10 72.69
CA THR A 5 -18.40 18.48 71.55
C THR A 5 -19.11 18.60 70.18
N GLU A 6 -18.39 18.16 69.14
CA GLU A 6 -18.85 17.61 67.83
C GLU A 6 -19.39 18.53 66.72
N GLY A 7 -18.55 18.72 65.69
CA GLY A 7 -18.73 18.07 64.39
C GLY A 7 -19.99 18.34 63.56
N THR A 8 -20.01 19.40 62.75
CA THR A 8 -20.65 19.39 61.41
C THR A 8 -20.16 20.58 60.55
N PRO A 9 -19.64 20.38 59.32
CA PRO A 9 -19.50 21.47 58.35
C PRO A 9 -20.85 21.76 57.67
N PRO A 10 -21.06 22.97 57.11
CA PRO A 10 -22.35 23.42 56.59
C PRO A 10 -22.80 22.63 55.35
N PRO A 11 -24.12 22.57 55.04
CA PRO A 11 -24.61 21.82 53.90
C PRO A 11 -24.16 22.48 52.59
N LEU A 12 -23.32 21.79 51.82
CA LEU A 12 -23.03 22.15 50.44
C LEU A 12 -24.30 21.96 49.61
N SER A 13 -24.95 23.07 49.28
CA SER A 13 -25.88 23.17 48.16
C SER A 13 -25.18 22.67 46.90
N GLY A 14 -25.54 21.48 46.45
CA GLY A 14 -25.05 20.88 45.22
C GLY A 14 -26.22 20.31 44.45
N THR A 15 -26.62 20.98 43.36
CA THR A 15 -27.45 20.36 42.34
C THR A 15 -26.73 19.14 41.78
N PRO A 16 -27.38 17.96 41.69
CA PRO A 16 -26.73 16.77 41.15
C PRO A 16 -26.45 16.97 39.66
N ILE A 17 -25.19 16.78 39.26
CA ILE A 17 -24.76 16.84 37.86
C ILE A 17 -25.36 15.62 37.12
N PRO A 18 -25.97 15.81 35.94
CA PRO A 18 -26.53 14.69 35.18
C PRO A 18 -25.44 13.74 34.69
N VAL A 19 -25.60 12.45 35.01
CA VAL A 19 -24.76 11.37 34.49
C VAL A 19 -25.25 10.99 33.09
N PRO A 20 -24.37 10.91 32.07
CA PRO A 20 -24.74 10.49 30.71
C PRO A 20 -25.44 9.12 30.71
N ALA A 21 -26.54 9.00 29.94
CA ALA A 21 -27.43 7.84 29.94
C ALA A 21 -26.75 6.50 29.64
N TYR A 22 -25.63 6.52 28.92
CA TYR A 22 -24.89 5.33 28.47
C TYR A 22 -24.13 4.59 29.58
N PHE A 23 -23.98 5.19 30.77
CA PHE A 23 -23.27 4.57 31.89
C PHE A 23 -24.16 3.77 32.84
N ARG A 24 -25.48 3.79 32.66
CA ARG A 24 -26.40 3.05 33.56
C ARG A 24 -26.46 1.55 33.27
N HIS A 25 -25.96 1.11 32.12
CA HIS A 25 -26.08 -0.27 31.62
C HIS A 25 -24.75 -0.86 31.13
N ALA A 26 -23.61 -0.42 31.66
CA ALA A 26 -22.34 -1.06 31.35
C ALA A 26 -22.31 -2.48 31.95
N GLU A 27 -22.47 -3.48 31.09
CA GLU A 27 -22.23 -4.90 31.39
C GLU A 27 -20.80 -5.09 31.96
N PRO A 28 -20.60 -5.99 32.93
CA PRO A 28 -19.27 -6.25 33.46
C PRO A 28 -18.38 -6.88 32.39
N GLY A 29 -17.29 -6.20 32.04
CA GLY A 29 -16.32 -6.68 31.06
C GLY A 29 -15.66 -8.02 31.45
N PHE A 30 -15.10 -8.69 30.45
CA PHE A 30 -14.43 -10.02 30.48
C PHE A 30 -13.17 -10.11 31.37
N SER A 31 -13.26 -9.68 32.63
CA SER A 31 -12.18 -9.77 33.61
C SER A 31 -12.51 -10.82 34.66
N LEU A 32 -11.70 -11.88 34.72
CA LEU A 32 -11.83 -13.00 35.66
C LEU A 32 -11.36 -12.68 37.09
N LYS A 33 -11.18 -11.40 37.45
CA LYS A 33 -10.78 -10.99 38.80
C LYS A 33 -12.04 -10.80 39.67
N ARG A 34 -12.09 -11.51 40.81
CA ARG A 34 -13.20 -11.51 41.80
C ARG A 34 -13.83 -10.12 41.99
N PRO A 35 -15.18 -10.01 42.02
CA PRO A 35 -15.85 -8.73 42.19
C PRO A 35 -15.65 -8.25 43.63
N ARG A 36 -14.83 -7.20 43.82
CA ARG A 36 -14.86 -6.39 45.04
C ARG A 36 -15.93 -5.33 44.84
N GLY A 37 -16.79 -5.17 45.85
CA GLY A 37 -17.97 -4.30 45.82
C GLY A 37 -17.67 -2.90 45.27
N LEU A 38 -18.62 -2.36 44.50
CA LEU A 38 -18.56 -1.04 43.89
C LEU A 38 -18.43 0.04 44.97
N SER A 39 -17.20 0.45 45.26
CA SER A 39 -16.94 1.68 46.01
C SER A 39 -17.33 2.86 45.14
N ARG A 40 -18.41 3.56 45.51
CA ARG A 40 -18.82 4.85 44.92
C ARG A 40 -17.89 5.99 45.35
N THR A 41 -16.59 5.79 45.22
CA THR A 41 -15.61 6.87 45.38
C THR A 41 -15.29 7.40 43.99
N LEU A 42 -15.58 8.68 43.76
CA LEU A 42 -15.15 9.36 42.54
C LEU A 42 -13.62 9.22 42.41
N PRO A 43 -13.08 9.03 41.19
CA PRO A 43 -11.64 9.00 40.99
C PRO A 43 -11.02 10.28 41.57
N PRO A 44 -9.81 10.21 42.16
CA PRO A 44 -9.15 11.38 42.71
C PRO A 44 -9.07 12.48 41.65
N ARG A 45 -9.36 13.73 42.05
CA ARG A 45 -9.22 14.88 41.17
C ARG A 45 -7.81 14.90 40.57
N PRO A 46 -7.65 15.09 39.26
CA PRO A 46 -6.33 15.34 38.70
C PRO A 46 -5.74 16.58 39.41
N PRO A 47 -4.43 16.59 39.71
CA PRO A 47 -3.80 17.71 40.38
C PRO A 47 -4.06 19.01 39.59
N ALA A 48 -4.36 20.08 40.32
CA ALA A 48 -4.58 21.40 39.71
C ALA A 48 -3.36 21.76 38.85
N LYS A 49 -3.61 22.18 37.60
CA LYS A 49 -2.58 22.65 36.64
C LYS A 49 -2.03 24.03 37.07
N GLY A 50 -1.53 24.13 38.29
CA GLY A 50 -0.96 25.36 38.87
C GLY A 50 0.57 25.42 38.80
N SER A 51 1.26 24.30 38.59
CA SER A 51 2.69 24.29 38.36
C SER A 51 2.97 24.17 36.87
N ILE A 52 3.75 25.13 36.36
CA ILE A 52 4.42 25.00 35.08
C ILE A 52 5.23 23.69 35.15
N PRO A 53 5.06 22.74 34.21
CA PRO A 53 5.83 21.51 34.26
C PRO A 53 7.32 21.85 34.19
N ILE A 54 8.14 21.19 35.01
CA ILE A 54 9.59 21.40 35.10
C ILE A 54 10.28 21.32 33.71
N SER A 55 9.65 20.65 32.75
CA SER A 55 10.04 20.62 31.33
C SER A 55 10.07 21.99 30.62
N ARG A 56 9.52 23.06 31.22
CA ARG A 56 9.63 24.44 30.72
C ARG A 56 10.63 25.31 31.50
N LEU A 57 11.13 24.84 32.66
CA LEU A 57 12.12 25.57 33.47
C LEU A 57 13.55 25.29 33.03
N PHE A 58 13.77 24.14 32.40
CA PHE A 58 15.00 23.85 31.69
C PHE A 58 14.65 23.90 30.19
N PRO A 59 15.36 24.68 29.35
CA PRO A 59 15.33 24.40 27.92
C PRO A 59 15.66 22.91 27.77
N PRO A 60 14.97 22.15 26.90
CA PRO A 60 15.41 20.80 26.63
C PRO A 60 16.89 20.92 26.33
N ARG A 61 17.73 20.23 27.12
CA ARG A 61 19.08 19.87 26.68
C ARG A 61 18.83 19.00 25.46
N THR A 62 18.57 19.62 24.32
CA THR A 62 18.46 18.93 23.07
C THR A 62 19.80 18.25 22.92
N PRO A 63 19.82 16.91 22.85
CA PRO A 63 21.08 16.25 22.58
C PRO A 63 21.58 16.80 21.23
N GLY A 64 22.90 16.89 21.03
CA GLY A 64 23.57 17.62 19.93
C GLY A 64 23.24 17.19 18.49
N TRP A 65 22.06 16.62 18.22
CA TRP A 65 21.51 16.27 16.92
C TRP A 65 21.13 17.47 16.06
N HIS A 66 20.95 18.66 16.65
CA HIS A 66 20.72 19.91 15.89
C HIS A 66 22.02 20.56 15.43
N GLN A 67 23.13 19.81 15.36
CA GLN A 67 24.34 20.33 14.74
C GLN A 67 24.02 20.71 13.28
N PRO A 68 24.34 21.95 12.88
CA PRO A 68 24.09 22.41 11.52
C PRO A 68 25.05 21.75 10.52
N GLN A 69 26.16 21.20 11.00
CA GLN A 69 27.15 20.58 10.15
C GLN A 69 26.82 19.10 9.87
N PRO A 70 27.12 18.62 8.65
CA PRO A 70 26.88 17.26 8.24
C PRO A 70 27.87 16.33 8.91
N ARG A 71 27.37 15.22 9.45
CA ARG A 71 28.17 14.17 10.07
C ARG A 71 28.02 12.88 9.28
N SER A 72 29.14 12.33 8.84
CA SER A 72 29.17 11.01 8.20
C SER A 72 28.65 9.94 9.16
N VAL A 73 27.78 9.07 8.66
CA VAL A 73 27.23 7.92 9.38
C VAL A 73 27.79 6.65 8.74
N SER A 74 28.58 5.91 9.52
CA SER A 74 29.06 4.58 9.18
C SER A 74 29.29 3.75 10.45
N PHE A 75 29.06 2.44 10.38
CA PHE A 75 29.28 1.46 11.45
C PHE A 75 30.49 0.56 11.18
N GLN A 76 31.03 0.53 9.95
CA GLN A 76 32.21 -0.25 9.57
C GLN A 76 33.54 0.53 9.61
N GLY A 77 33.54 1.84 9.95
CA GLY A 77 34.72 2.70 9.92
C GLY A 77 34.89 3.62 11.13
N LYS A 78 36.06 4.29 11.23
CA LYS A 78 36.35 5.28 12.29
C LYS A 78 35.35 6.43 12.22
N ALA A 79 34.70 6.70 13.35
CA ALA A 79 33.71 7.76 13.47
C ALA A 79 34.29 9.14 13.15
N SER A 80 33.48 9.95 12.45
CA SER A 80 33.60 11.40 12.32
C SER A 80 34.60 11.94 11.30
N GLU A 81 34.43 11.58 10.03
CA GLU A 81 34.93 12.42 8.94
C GLU A 81 33.93 13.54 8.67
N THR A 82 34.41 14.79 8.76
CA THR A 82 33.69 15.96 8.26
C THR A 82 33.48 15.78 6.76
N LEU A 83 32.22 15.80 6.31
CA LEU A 83 31.93 15.64 4.90
C LEU A 83 32.45 16.84 4.11
N GLN A 84 33.19 16.56 3.04
CA GLN A 84 33.65 17.55 2.08
C GLN A 84 33.09 17.20 0.69
N SER A 85 32.86 18.22 -0.12
CA SER A 85 32.44 18.08 -1.52
C SER A 85 32.78 19.35 -2.28
N PRO A 86 33.10 19.28 -3.59
CA PRO A 86 33.24 20.47 -4.42
C PRO A 86 31.99 21.36 -4.33
N GLY A 87 32.18 22.59 -3.82
CA GLY A 87 31.10 23.56 -3.66
C GLY A 87 30.35 23.51 -2.34
N TYR A 88 30.74 22.63 -1.40
CA TYR A 88 30.26 22.70 -0.03
C TYR A 88 31.09 23.69 0.80
N ASP A 89 30.39 24.66 1.40
CA ASP A 89 30.95 25.62 2.33
C ASP A 89 30.12 25.59 3.63
N PRO A 90 30.69 25.11 4.76
CA PRO A 90 29.97 24.97 6.02
C PRO A 90 29.59 26.31 6.66
N SER A 91 30.11 27.45 6.17
CA SER A 91 29.73 28.78 6.64
C SER A 91 28.39 29.26 6.05
N ARG A 92 27.94 28.65 4.95
CA ARG A 92 26.67 28.99 4.30
C ARG A 92 25.48 28.32 5.00
N PRO A 93 24.29 28.93 4.98
CA PRO A 93 23.12 28.41 5.66
C PRO A 93 22.50 27.17 4.97
N GLU A 94 22.81 26.92 3.70
CA GLU A 94 22.30 25.76 2.97
C GLU A 94 22.91 24.46 3.47
N SER A 95 22.12 23.39 3.46
CA SER A 95 22.57 22.08 3.94
C SER A 95 23.57 21.44 2.97
N PHE A 96 24.41 20.51 3.44
CA PHE A 96 25.32 19.72 2.60
C PHE A 96 24.59 19.10 1.40
N PHE A 97 23.38 18.58 1.61
CA PHE A 97 22.54 18.05 0.54
C PHE A 97 22.22 19.10 -0.54
N GLN A 98 21.93 20.35 -0.16
CA GLN A 98 21.61 21.42 -1.10
C GLN A 98 22.85 21.92 -1.83
N GLN A 99 23.98 22.02 -1.13
CA GLN A 99 25.22 22.55 -1.70
C GLN A 99 25.93 21.54 -2.61
N SER A 100 25.96 20.25 -2.23
CA SER A 100 26.79 19.21 -2.88
C SER A 100 26.08 18.44 -4.00
N PHE A 101 24.77 18.61 -4.17
CA PHE A 101 23.98 17.86 -5.14
C PHE A 101 23.06 18.74 -5.96
N GLN A 102 22.96 18.46 -7.26
CA GLN A 102 21.91 19.01 -8.11
C GLN A 102 20.69 18.09 -8.03
N ARG A 103 19.57 18.60 -7.52
CA ARG A 103 18.30 17.87 -7.47
C ARG A 103 17.64 17.89 -8.84
N LEU A 104 17.40 16.70 -9.42
CA LEU A 104 16.82 16.57 -10.76
C LEU A 104 15.33 16.25 -10.73
N GLY A 105 14.85 15.59 -9.67
CA GLY A 105 13.44 15.27 -9.50
C GLY A 105 13.20 14.42 -8.25
N ARG A 106 11.95 14.33 -7.82
CA ARG A 106 11.53 13.45 -6.73
C ARG A 106 11.10 12.10 -7.31
N LEU A 107 11.70 11.02 -6.83
CA LEU A 107 11.40 9.64 -7.23
C LEU A 107 10.24 9.05 -6.43
N GLY A 108 10.08 9.45 -5.16
CA GLY A 108 9.04 8.96 -4.28
C GLY A 108 8.91 9.79 -3.00
N HIS A 109 7.78 9.62 -2.32
CA HIS A 109 7.51 10.23 -1.02
C HIS A 109 6.64 9.29 -0.18
N GLY A 110 6.79 9.33 1.14
CA GLY A 110 6.00 8.54 2.06
C GLY A 110 6.29 8.87 3.52
N SER A 111 5.77 8.06 4.44
CA SER A 111 5.98 8.21 5.89
C SER A 111 7.47 8.20 6.29
N TYR A 112 8.29 7.45 5.54
CA TYR A 112 9.72 7.31 5.78
C TYR A 112 10.56 8.50 5.31
N GLY A 113 10.05 9.32 4.39
CA GLY A 113 10.88 10.35 3.76
C GLY A 113 10.53 10.64 2.31
N GLU A 114 11.40 11.39 1.67
CA GLU A 114 11.40 11.65 0.24
C GLU A 114 12.65 11.07 -0.39
N VAL A 115 12.52 10.53 -1.60
CA VAL A 115 13.65 10.05 -2.39
C VAL A 115 13.83 10.94 -3.59
N PHE A 116 15.03 11.45 -3.79
CA PHE A 116 15.36 12.35 -4.90
C PHE A 116 16.34 11.71 -5.87
N LYS A 117 16.09 11.88 -7.16
CA LYS A 117 17.10 11.70 -8.21
C LYS A 117 18.01 12.92 -8.18
N VAL A 118 19.31 12.69 -8.03
CA VAL A 118 20.30 13.76 -7.95
C VAL A 118 21.47 13.51 -8.88
N ARG A 119 22.19 14.58 -9.20
CA ARG A 119 23.55 14.52 -9.73
C ARG A 119 24.51 15.02 -8.67
N SER A 120 25.50 14.20 -8.32
CA SER A 120 26.58 14.58 -7.41
C SER A 120 27.49 15.61 -8.08
N LYS A 121 27.86 16.69 -7.37
CA LYS A 121 28.83 17.68 -7.86
C LYS A 121 30.28 17.22 -7.70
N GLU A 122 30.51 16.16 -6.94
CA GLU A 122 31.83 15.60 -6.69
C GLU A 122 32.37 14.79 -7.88
N ASP A 123 31.52 13.94 -8.47
CA ASP A 123 31.90 13.01 -9.53
C ASP A 123 31.00 13.10 -10.78
N GLY A 124 29.98 13.97 -10.76
CA GLY A 124 29.05 14.16 -11.87
C GLY A 124 28.06 13.00 -12.08
N ARG A 125 28.06 11.97 -11.22
CA ARG A 125 27.23 10.76 -11.41
C ARG A 125 25.83 10.93 -10.84
N LEU A 126 24.91 10.08 -11.30
CA LEU A 126 23.51 10.05 -10.84
C LEU A 126 23.34 9.11 -9.66
N TYR A 127 22.57 9.57 -8.67
CA TYR A 127 22.27 8.84 -7.44
C TYR A 127 20.80 8.99 -7.04
N ALA A 128 20.34 8.10 -6.16
CA ALA A 128 19.11 8.29 -5.39
C ALA A 128 19.49 8.71 -3.96
N ILE A 129 18.88 9.77 -3.44
CA ILE A 129 19.06 10.20 -2.05
C ILE A 129 17.73 10.13 -1.32
N LYS A 130 17.64 9.25 -0.32
CA LYS A 130 16.52 9.17 0.63
C LYS A 130 16.79 10.14 1.78
N ARG A 131 15.86 11.06 2.00
CA ARG A 131 15.87 12.08 3.05
C ARG A 131 14.70 11.84 4.00
N SER A 132 14.97 11.69 5.30
CA SER A 132 13.89 11.54 6.29
C SER A 132 13.00 12.80 6.37
N MET A 133 11.68 12.64 6.55
CA MET A 133 10.72 13.75 6.52
C MET A 133 10.97 14.85 7.56
N SER A 134 11.31 14.46 8.79
CA SER A 134 11.45 15.40 9.91
C SER A 134 12.65 15.05 10.76
N PRO A 135 13.14 16.03 11.55
CA PRO A 135 14.22 15.78 12.50
C PRO A 135 13.89 14.62 13.44
N PHE A 136 14.93 13.96 13.95
CA PHE A 136 14.78 12.87 14.92
C PHE A 136 13.89 13.28 16.09
N ARG A 137 12.87 12.48 16.39
CA ARG A 137 11.97 12.72 17.53
C ARG A 137 12.64 12.47 18.89
N GLY A 138 13.77 11.77 18.87
CA GLY A 138 14.57 11.42 20.04
C GLY A 138 15.57 10.32 19.73
N PRO A 139 16.34 9.85 20.73
CA PRO A 139 17.40 8.87 20.54
C PRO A 139 16.92 7.53 19.93
N LYS A 140 15.73 7.06 20.32
CA LYS A 140 15.13 5.83 19.77
C LYS A 140 14.76 5.97 18.29
N ASP A 141 14.16 7.10 17.89
CA ASP A 141 13.83 7.37 16.48
C ASP A 141 15.10 7.49 15.63
N ARG A 142 16.14 8.14 16.17
CA ARG A 142 17.44 8.20 15.51
C ARG A 142 18.04 6.81 15.33
N ALA A 143 18.12 6.00 16.39
CA ALA A 143 18.67 4.65 16.32
C ALA A 143 17.93 3.79 15.28
N ARG A 144 16.60 3.85 15.25
CA ARG A 144 15.78 3.14 14.25
C ARG A 144 16.08 3.61 12.81
N LYS A 145 16.13 4.92 12.56
CA LYS A 145 16.46 5.44 11.22
C LYS A 145 17.87 5.05 10.78
N LEU A 146 18.84 5.06 11.70
CA LEU A 146 20.21 4.64 11.42
C LEU A 146 20.37 3.12 11.26
N ALA A 147 19.40 2.32 11.70
CA ALA A 147 19.40 0.88 11.47
C ALA A 147 19.40 0.55 9.96
N GLU A 148 18.77 1.38 9.12
CA GLU A 148 18.81 1.22 7.65
C GLU A 148 20.24 1.34 7.11
N VAL A 149 21.05 2.26 7.65
CA VAL A 149 22.47 2.40 7.27
C VAL A 149 23.26 1.18 7.75
N SER A 150 23.01 0.72 8.97
CA SER A 150 23.64 -0.50 9.49
C SER A 150 23.28 -1.73 8.66
N GLY A 151 22.01 -1.87 8.25
CA GLY A 151 21.53 -2.95 7.39
C GLY A 151 22.25 -2.95 6.04
N HIS A 152 22.35 -1.80 5.38
CA HIS A 152 23.10 -1.66 4.13
C HIS A 152 24.57 -2.06 4.27
N GLU A 153 25.24 -1.66 5.35
CA GLU A 153 26.64 -2.00 5.58
C GLU A 153 26.83 -3.49 5.86
N LYS A 154 25.95 -4.10 6.69
CA LYS A 154 25.96 -5.56 6.95
C LYS A 154 25.76 -6.37 5.67
N VAL A 155 24.81 -5.96 4.82
CA VAL A 155 24.59 -6.60 3.51
C VAL A 155 25.85 -6.51 2.64
N GLY A 156 26.57 -5.39 2.70
CA GLY A 156 27.79 -5.19 1.92
C GLY A 156 27.53 -5.09 0.41
N LYS A 157 28.55 -5.42 -0.39
CA LYS A 157 28.49 -5.30 -1.86
C LYS A 157 28.02 -6.62 -2.47
N HIS A 158 26.88 -6.60 -3.16
CA HIS A 158 26.39 -7.72 -3.95
C HIS A 158 25.73 -7.24 -5.25
N PRO A 159 25.93 -7.90 -6.42
CA PRO A 159 25.40 -7.44 -7.70
C PRO A 159 23.87 -7.35 -7.78
N ARG A 160 23.15 -8.03 -6.87
CA ARG A 160 21.68 -8.05 -6.79
C ARG A 160 21.13 -7.26 -5.59
N CYS A 161 21.97 -6.52 -4.89
CA CYS A 161 21.56 -5.65 -3.79
C CYS A 161 21.88 -4.20 -4.16
N VAL A 162 21.00 -3.26 -3.82
CA VAL A 162 21.22 -1.83 -4.04
C VAL A 162 22.40 -1.39 -3.18
N ARG A 163 23.41 -0.80 -3.82
CA ARG A 163 24.62 -0.35 -3.15
C ARG A 163 24.41 1.01 -2.47
N LEU A 164 24.78 1.08 -1.19
CA LEU A 164 24.98 2.33 -0.46
C LEU A 164 26.31 2.97 -0.89
N GLU A 165 26.28 4.25 -1.26
CA GLU A 165 27.48 5.05 -1.52
C GLU A 165 28.00 5.66 -0.21
N ARG A 166 27.12 6.37 0.49
CA ARG A 166 27.41 7.02 1.78
C ARG A 166 26.10 7.38 2.49
N ALA A 167 26.20 7.64 3.78
CA ALA A 167 25.09 8.17 4.57
C ALA A 167 25.61 9.29 5.49
N TRP A 168 24.74 10.25 5.80
CA TRP A 168 25.07 11.31 6.75
C TRP A 168 23.83 11.83 7.46
N GLU A 169 24.05 12.47 8.60
CA GLU A 169 23.03 13.23 9.31
C GLU A 169 23.38 14.72 9.36
N GLU A 170 22.38 15.59 9.23
CA GLU A 170 22.55 17.04 9.30
C GLU A 170 21.25 17.67 9.83
N GLY A 171 21.34 18.51 10.88
CA GLY A 171 20.14 19.12 11.48
C GLY A 171 19.10 18.12 11.99
N GLY A 172 19.52 16.91 12.38
CA GLY A 172 18.65 15.82 12.83
C GLY A 172 17.92 15.09 11.69
N ILE A 173 18.26 15.37 10.43
CA ILE A 173 17.74 14.69 9.24
C ILE A 173 18.76 13.65 8.79
N LEU A 174 18.29 12.45 8.47
CA LEU A 174 19.11 11.39 7.89
C LEU A 174 19.02 11.40 6.36
N TYR A 175 20.18 11.24 5.72
CA TYR A 175 20.35 11.14 4.27
C TYR A 175 21.08 9.84 3.92
N LEU A 176 20.51 9.05 3.03
CA LEU A 176 21.14 7.85 2.45
C LEU A 176 21.31 8.06 0.95
N GLN A 177 22.55 8.04 0.47
CA GLN A 177 22.88 8.10 -0.95
C GLN A 177 23.14 6.68 -1.46
N THR A 178 22.29 6.20 -2.36
CA THR A 178 22.42 4.91 -3.03
C THR A 178 22.66 5.09 -4.51
N GLU A 179 23.16 4.04 -5.17
CA GLU A 179 23.18 4.01 -6.64
C GLU A 179 21.77 4.24 -7.20
N LEU A 180 21.68 4.99 -8.31
CA LEU A 180 20.41 5.15 -9.01
C LEU A 180 20.08 3.89 -9.82
N CYS A 181 18.99 3.22 -9.46
CA CYS A 181 18.40 2.14 -10.25
C CYS A 181 17.33 2.67 -11.24
N GLY A 182 16.78 1.76 -12.05
CA GLY A 182 15.55 2.00 -12.81
C GLY A 182 14.30 2.04 -11.91
N PRO A 183 13.09 1.94 -12.48
CA PRO A 183 11.85 1.94 -11.71
C PRO A 183 11.81 0.75 -10.74
N SER A 184 11.00 0.86 -9.68
CA SER A 184 10.66 -0.32 -8.88
C SER A 184 9.83 -1.30 -9.72
N LEU A 185 9.79 -2.56 -9.31
CA LEU A 185 8.98 -3.58 -9.95
C LEU A 185 7.49 -3.20 -9.88
N GLN A 186 7.06 -2.56 -8.79
CA GLN A 186 5.73 -1.98 -8.68
C GLN A 186 5.46 -0.96 -9.80
N GLN A 187 6.32 0.04 -9.95
CA GLN A 187 6.19 1.08 -10.98
C GLN A 187 6.24 0.49 -12.39
N HIS A 188 7.03 -0.57 -12.59
CA HIS A 188 7.10 -1.29 -13.86
C HIS A 188 5.79 -2.01 -14.18
N CYS A 189 5.19 -2.70 -13.21
CA CYS A 189 3.87 -3.33 -13.37
C CYS A 189 2.77 -2.30 -13.63
N GLU A 190 2.76 -1.20 -12.89
CA GLU A 190 1.81 -0.09 -13.08
C GLU A 190 1.91 0.49 -14.50
N ALA A 191 3.13 0.69 -15.00
CA ALA A 191 3.37 1.18 -16.37
C ALA A 191 3.01 0.13 -17.45
N TRP A 192 3.16 -1.16 -17.14
CA TRP A 192 2.79 -2.25 -18.04
C TRP A 192 1.28 -2.46 -18.12
N GLY A 193 0.56 -2.20 -17.01
CA GLY A 193 -0.90 -2.21 -16.92
C GLY A 193 -1.56 -3.59 -16.98
N THR A 194 -0.78 -4.67 -16.99
CA THR A 194 -1.26 -6.06 -17.05
C THR A 194 -0.23 -7.03 -16.46
N SER A 195 -0.49 -8.34 -16.55
CA SER A 195 0.44 -9.38 -16.10
C SER A 195 1.77 -9.31 -16.84
N LEU A 196 2.87 -9.46 -16.10
CA LEU A 196 4.19 -9.52 -16.71
C LEU A 196 4.40 -10.85 -17.46
N PRO A 197 5.05 -10.86 -18.63
CA PRO A 197 5.44 -12.10 -19.30
C PRO A 197 6.34 -12.94 -18.41
N GLU A 198 6.09 -14.26 -18.32
CA GLU A 198 6.86 -15.14 -17.43
C GLU A 198 8.37 -15.10 -17.66
N ALA A 199 8.81 -14.87 -18.90
CA ALA A 199 10.22 -14.70 -19.22
C ALA A 199 10.90 -13.57 -18.41
N GLN A 200 10.19 -12.46 -18.16
CA GLN A 200 10.66 -11.39 -17.27
C GLN A 200 10.60 -11.82 -15.81
N VAL A 201 9.48 -12.44 -15.42
CA VAL A 201 9.23 -12.91 -14.05
C VAL A 201 10.33 -13.85 -13.57
N TRP A 202 10.74 -14.83 -14.38
CA TRP A 202 11.86 -15.73 -14.07
C TRP A 202 13.18 -14.99 -13.84
N GLY A 203 13.46 -13.94 -14.61
CA GLY A 203 14.63 -13.09 -14.42
C GLY A 203 14.61 -12.37 -13.07
N TYR A 204 13.48 -11.76 -12.71
CA TYR A 204 13.30 -11.04 -11.46
C TYR A 204 13.30 -11.97 -10.24
N LEU A 205 12.63 -13.11 -10.33
CA LEU A 205 12.64 -14.16 -9.30
C LEU A 205 14.08 -14.62 -9.04
N ARG A 206 14.81 -14.98 -10.10
CA ARG A 206 16.18 -15.48 -9.98
C ARG A 206 17.13 -14.44 -9.37
N ASP A 207 17.07 -13.19 -9.83
CA ASP A 207 17.93 -12.12 -9.31
C ASP A 207 17.62 -11.79 -7.85
N THR A 208 16.35 -11.81 -7.46
CA THR A 208 15.94 -11.58 -6.07
C THR A 208 16.32 -12.76 -5.18
N LEU A 209 16.18 -14.00 -5.65
CA LEU A 209 16.67 -15.19 -4.94
C LEU A 209 18.19 -15.15 -4.71
N LEU A 210 18.97 -14.66 -5.67
CA LEU A 210 20.41 -14.45 -5.49
C LEU A 210 20.71 -13.39 -4.41
N ALA A 211 19.90 -12.32 -4.33
CA ALA A 211 20.02 -11.35 -3.24
C ALA A 211 19.67 -11.98 -1.88
N LEU A 212 18.58 -12.75 -1.82
CA LEU A 212 18.17 -13.44 -0.60
C LEU A 212 19.19 -14.47 -0.14
N ALA A 213 19.73 -15.30 -1.04
CA ALA A 213 20.79 -16.25 -0.70
C ALA A 213 22.01 -15.55 -0.10
N HIS A 214 22.40 -14.38 -0.64
CA HIS A 214 23.48 -13.56 -0.09
C HIS A 214 23.18 -13.01 1.32
N LEU A 215 21.96 -12.55 1.58
CA LEU A 215 21.53 -12.10 2.92
C LEU A 215 21.46 -13.28 3.90
N HIS A 216 20.79 -14.36 3.50
CA HIS A 216 20.51 -15.53 4.33
C HIS A 216 21.79 -16.27 4.72
N GLY A 217 22.80 -16.33 3.83
CA GLY A 217 24.12 -16.88 4.14
C GLY A 217 24.89 -16.11 5.22
N GLN A 218 24.44 -14.90 5.58
CA GLN A 218 24.98 -14.07 6.66
C GLN A 218 24.04 -14.01 7.88
N GLY A 219 22.98 -14.82 7.92
CA GLY A 219 21.98 -14.77 9.00
C GLY A 219 21.13 -13.50 9.01
N LEU A 220 21.07 -12.77 7.89
CA LEU A 220 20.27 -11.55 7.73
C LEU A 220 18.90 -11.88 7.11
N VAL A 221 17.84 -11.29 7.62
CA VAL A 221 16.46 -11.42 7.11
C VAL A 221 15.93 -10.04 6.76
N HIS A 222 15.35 -9.89 5.57
CA HIS A 222 14.92 -8.60 5.02
C HIS A 222 13.59 -8.11 5.61
N LEU A 223 12.62 -9.00 5.81
CA LEU A 223 11.28 -8.77 6.40
C LEU A 223 10.31 -7.87 5.62
N ASP A 224 10.76 -7.15 4.59
CA ASP A 224 9.90 -6.29 3.75
C ASP A 224 10.13 -6.49 2.24
N ILE A 225 10.17 -7.75 1.80
CA ILE A 225 10.24 -8.08 0.36
C ILE A 225 8.88 -7.80 -0.29
N LYS A 226 8.87 -6.90 -1.28
CA LYS A 226 7.69 -6.51 -2.06
C LYS A 226 8.08 -5.84 -3.38
N PRO A 227 7.17 -5.70 -4.37
CA PRO A 227 7.49 -5.06 -5.65
C PRO A 227 8.08 -3.65 -5.53
N ALA A 228 7.70 -2.87 -4.51
CA ALA A 228 8.22 -1.52 -4.28
C ALA A 228 9.72 -1.47 -3.97
N ASN A 229 10.27 -2.56 -3.42
CA ASN A 229 11.66 -2.65 -2.91
C ASN A 229 12.59 -3.43 -3.86
N ILE A 230 12.07 -3.88 -5.01
CA ILE A 230 12.85 -4.53 -6.07
C ILE A 230 12.98 -3.54 -7.22
N PHE A 231 14.21 -3.15 -7.57
CA PHE A 231 14.48 -2.12 -8.56
C PHE A 231 15.06 -2.70 -9.83
N LEU A 232 14.52 -2.27 -10.97
CA LEU A 232 14.95 -2.75 -12.28
C LEU A 232 16.32 -2.16 -12.63
N GLY A 233 17.11 -2.96 -13.33
CA GLY A 233 18.41 -2.60 -13.88
C GLY A 233 18.47 -2.90 -15.39
N PRO A 234 19.62 -2.65 -16.02
CA PRO A 234 19.79 -2.90 -17.44
C PRO A 234 19.59 -4.39 -17.78
N ARG A 235 19.08 -4.67 -18.99
CA ARG A 235 18.99 -6.03 -19.58
C ARG A 235 18.12 -7.01 -18.78
N GLY A 236 16.95 -6.58 -18.31
CA GLY A 236 15.99 -7.46 -17.62
C GLY A 236 16.50 -7.99 -16.27
N ARG A 237 17.38 -7.24 -15.62
CA ARG A 237 17.95 -7.57 -14.32
C ARG A 237 17.27 -6.75 -13.23
N CYS A 238 17.31 -7.21 -11.98
CA CYS A 238 16.85 -6.40 -10.84
C CYS A 238 17.81 -6.46 -9.65
N LYS A 239 17.59 -5.56 -8.69
CA LYS A 239 18.29 -5.46 -7.41
C LYS A 239 17.30 -5.25 -6.27
N LEU A 240 17.51 -5.94 -5.16
CA LEU A 240 16.77 -5.74 -3.92
C LEU A 240 17.34 -4.55 -3.13
N GLY A 241 16.48 -3.70 -2.57
CA GLY A 241 16.85 -2.59 -1.71
C GLY A 241 15.88 -2.37 -0.55
N ASP A 242 16.06 -1.25 0.17
CA ASP A 242 15.37 -0.90 1.42
C ASP A 242 15.60 -1.89 2.56
N PHE A 243 16.79 -1.82 3.17
CA PHE A 243 17.19 -2.66 4.30
C PHE A 243 16.82 -2.05 5.66
N GLY A 244 15.78 -1.21 5.71
CA GLY A 244 15.37 -0.50 6.94
C GLY A 244 14.78 -1.40 8.02
N LEU A 245 14.22 -2.55 7.62
CA LEU A 245 13.62 -3.56 8.51
C LEU A 245 14.50 -4.81 8.66
N LEU A 246 15.72 -4.78 8.11
CA LEU A 246 16.62 -5.92 8.13
C LEU A 246 17.04 -6.27 9.56
N VAL A 247 16.92 -7.55 9.90
CA VAL A 247 17.32 -8.10 11.21
C VAL A 247 18.39 -9.17 11.04
N GLU A 248 19.19 -9.34 12.08
CA GLU A 248 20.20 -10.41 12.20
C GLU A 248 19.70 -11.41 13.23
N LEU A 249 19.56 -12.69 12.85
CA LEU A 249 18.84 -13.69 13.65
C LEU A 249 19.49 -13.97 15.03
N ASP A 250 20.82 -13.90 15.11
CA ASP A 250 21.58 -14.19 16.33
C ASP A 250 21.79 -12.94 17.22
N ALA A 251 21.30 -11.77 16.80
CA ALA A 251 21.44 -10.54 17.57
C ALA A 251 20.44 -10.51 18.74
N SER A 252 20.94 -10.20 19.94
CA SER A 252 20.14 -10.06 21.16
C SER A 252 19.17 -8.87 21.04
N GLY A 253 17.98 -9.09 20.45
CA GLY A 253 17.02 -8.01 20.20
C GLY A 253 15.83 -8.32 19.30
N ALA A 254 15.59 -9.58 18.91
CA ALA A 254 14.51 -9.98 18.00
C ALA A 254 13.08 -9.54 18.43
N GLY A 255 12.89 -9.12 19.69
CA GLY A 255 11.61 -8.63 20.21
C GLY A 255 11.21 -7.20 19.81
N GLU A 256 12.10 -6.40 19.19
CA GLU A 256 11.78 -5.04 18.71
C GLU A 256 11.69 -4.95 17.17
N ALA A 257 11.59 -6.09 16.47
CA ALA A 257 11.45 -6.11 15.02
C ALA A 257 10.18 -5.37 14.59
N GLN A 258 10.33 -4.44 13.64
CA GLN A 258 9.20 -3.74 13.06
C GLN A 258 8.57 -4.60 11.96
N GLU A 259 7.24 -4.63 11.94
CA GLU A 259 6.46 -5.38 10.96
C GLU A 259 6.58 -4.74 9.57
N GLY A 260 6.81 -5.57 8.55
CA GLY A 260 6.78 -5.20 7.14
C GLY A 260 5.36 -5.04 6.60
N ASP A 261 5.23 -4.95 5.27
CA ASP A 261 3.92 -4.84 4.63
C ASP A 261 3.07 -6.11 4.83
N PRO A 262 1.86 -6.01 5.41
CA PRO A 262 1.04 -7.17 5.79
C PRO A 262 0.60 -8.01 4.59
N ARG A 263 0.55 -7.45 3.37
CA ARG A 263 0.17 -8.20 2.16
C ARG A 263 1.13 -9.35 1.90
N TYR A 264 2.43 -9.12 2.09
CA TYR A 264 3.51 -10.07 1.78
C TYR A 264 3.96 -10.88 3.00
N MET A 265 3.62 -10.42 4.21
CA MET A 265 4.05 -11.00 5.49
C MET A 265 3.81 -12.51 5.59
N ALA A 266 4.85 -13.29 5.90
CA ALA A 266 4.72 -14.74 6.11
C ALA A 266 3.87 -15.09 7.34
N PRO A 267 3.11 -16.20 7.33
CA PRO A 267 2.16 -16.53 8.40
C PRO A 267 2.82 -16.74 9.76
N GLU A 268 4.03 -17.29 9.79
CA GLU A 268 4.78 -17.55 11.02
C GLU A 268 5.21 -16.27 11.77
N LEU A 269 5.27 -15.13 11.08
CA LEU A 269 5.63 -13.84 11.71
C LEU A 269 4.57 -13.37 12.70
N LEU A 270 3.30 -13.76 12.53
CA LEU A 270 2.23 -13.50 13.51
C LEU A 270 2.49 -14.17 14.86
N GLN A 271 3.31 -15.22 14.88
CA GLN A 271 3.69 -15.97 16.08
C GLN A 271 5.04 -15.48 16.64
N GLY A 272 5.63 -14.43 16.05
CA GLY A 272 6.96 -13.94 16.40
C GLY A 272 8.09 -14.88 15.96
N SER A 273 7.83 -15.81 15.02
CA SER A 273 8.84 -16.72 14.50
C SER A 273 9.57 -16.09 13.31
N TYR A 274 10.63 -15.34 13.59
CA TYR A 274 11.47 -14.72 12.57
C TYR A 274 12.48 -15.71 12.00
N GLY A 275 12.62 -15.73 10.68
CA GLY A 275 13.54 -16.62 9.98
C GLY A 275 13.69 -16.25 8.51
N THR A 276 14.73 -16.76 7.87
CA THR A 276 15.02 -16.56 6.43
C THR A 276 13.89 -17.07 5.53
N ALA A 277 13.16 -18.10 5.96
CA ALA A 277 11.99 -18.64 5.26
C ALA A 277 10.88 -17.58 5.04
N ALA A 278 10.78 -16.57 5.92
CA ALA A 278 9.78 -15.51 5.77
C ALA A 278 10.00 -14.68 4.50
N ASP A 279 11.25 -14.39 4.14
CA ASP A 279 11.57 -13.65 2.91
C ASP A 279 11.23 -14.45 1.65
N VAL A 280 11.37 -15.79 1.70
CA VAL A 280 11.02 -16.67 0.58
C VAL A 280 9.52 -16.64 0.33
N PHE A 281 8.70 -16.66 1.40
CA PHE A 281 7.25 -16.52 1.28
C PHE A 281 6.84 -15.16 0.73
N SER A 282 7.42 -14.08 1.27
CA SER A 282 7.18 -12.72 0.79
C SER A 282 7.54 -12.55 -0.69
N LEU A 283 8.65 -13.17 -1.13
CA LEU A 283 9.01 -13.21 -2.54
C LEU A 283 8.02 -14.05 -3.36
N GLY A 284 7.50 -15.16 -2.83
CA GLY A 284 6.47 -15.96 -3.49
C GLY A 284 5.22 -15.14 -3.80
N LEU A 285 4.72 -14.38 -2.82
CA LEU A 285 3.57 -13.49 -3.02
C LEU A 285 3.90 -12.33 -3.96
N THR A 286 5.11 -11.77 -3.87
CA THR A 286 5.60 -10.74 -4.79
C THR A 286 5.58 -11.24 -6.25
N ILE A 287 6.05 -12.46 -6.50
CA ILE A 287 6.06 -13.05 -7.83
C ILE A 287 4.65 -13.39 -8.32
N LEU A 288 3.80 -13.91 -7.43
CA LEU A 288 2.40 -14.18 -7.75
C LEU A 288 1.65 -12.91 -8.18
N GLU A 289 1.80 -11.81 -7.43
CA GLU A 289 1.19 -10.52 -7.77
C GLU A 289 1.59 -10.04 -9.17
N VAL A 290 2.90 -10.01 -9.47
CA VAL A 290 3.39 -9.44 -10.74
C VAL A 290 3.16 -10.35 -11.93
N ALA A 291 3.10 -11.67 -11.73
CA ALA A 291 2.83 -12.64 -12.78
C ALA A 291 1.33 -12.72 -13.14
N CYS A 292 0.44 -12.42 -12.17
CA CYS A 292 -1.00 -12.54 -12.35
C CYS A 292 -1.73 -11.19 -12.41
N ASN A 293 -1.03 -10.07 -12.21
CA ASN A 293 -1.63 -8.74 -12.01
C ASN A 293 -2.73 -8.77 -10.93
N MET A 294 -2.43 -9.45 -9.82
CA MET A 294 -3.38 -9.76 -8.76
C MET A 294 -3.14 -8.86 -7.55
N GLU A 295 -4.15 -8.07 -7.17
CA GLU A 295 -4.08 -7.26 -5.95
C GLU A 295 -4.10 -8.17 -4.71
N LEU A 296 -3.06 -8.05 -3.87
CA LEU A 296 -2.96 -8.85 -2.65
C LEU A 296 -3.78 -8.24 -1.51
N PRO A 297 -4.58 -9.04 -0.78
CA PRO A 297 -5.36 -8.56 0.35
C PRO A 297 -4.46 -8.18 1.53
N HIS A 298 -4.81 -7.11 2.25
CA HIS A 298 -4.11 -6.70 3.48
C HIS A 298 -4.48 -7.55 4.71
N GLY A 299 -5.60 -8.27 4.65
CA GLY A 299 -6.16 -9.07 5.73
C GLY A 299 -7.43 -9.79 5.29
N GLY A 300 -8.12 -10.45 6.22
CA GLY A 300 -9.37 -11.16 5.95
C GLY A 300 -9.19 -12.54 5.32
N GLU A 301 -10.26 -13.08 4.74
CA GLU A 301 -10.30 -14.46 4.24
C GLU A 301 -9.28 -14.73 3.13
N GLY A 302 -9.22 -13.89 2.09
CA GLY A 302 -8.25 -14.05 1.00
C GLY A 302 -6.80 -14.02 1.50
N TRP A 303 -6.50 -13.21 2.51
CA TRP A 303 -5.17 -13.17 3.14
C TRP A 303 -4.83 -14.49 3.84
N GLN A 304 -5.81 -15.11 4.50
CA GLN A 304 -5.65 -16.41 5.17
C GLN A 304 -5.51 -17.54 4.16
N GLN A 305 -6.34 -17.55 3.11
CA GLN A 305 -6.30 -18.58 2.06
C GLN A 305 -4.93 -18.65 1.38
N LEU A 306 -4.34 -17.50 1.00
CA LEU A 306 -3.00 -17.44 0.42
C LEU A 306 -1.90 -18.01 1.35
N ARG A 307 -2.14 -18.04 2.66
CA ARG A 307 -1.24 -18.58 3.70
C ARG A 307 -1.58 -20.01 4.11
N GLN A 308 -2.57 -20.61 3.47
CA GLN A 308 -2.98 -22.01 3.63
C GLN A 308 -2.69 -22.83 2.36
N GLY A 309 -1.89 -22.28 1.43
CA GLY A 309 -1.53 -22.94 0.17
C GLY A 309 -2.56 -22.78 -0.95
N TYR A 310 -3.59 -21.94 -0.77
CA TYR A 310 -4.57 -21.67 -1.82
C TYR A 310 -4.00 -20.70 -2.86
N LEU A 311 -4.07 -21.11 -4.14
CA LEU A 311 -3.80 -20.26 -5.29
C LEU A 311 -5.10 -20.03 -6.07
N PRO A 312 -5.64 -18.80 -6.09
CA PRO A 312 -6.90 -18.47 -6.77
C PRO A 312 -6.88 -18.89 -8.25
N PRO A 313 -7.69 -19.87 -8.69
CA PRO A 313 -7.67 -20.36 -10.08
C PRO A 313 -7.97 -19.27 -11.12
N GLU A 314 -8.83 -18.32 -10.78
CA GLU A 314 -9.22 -17.19 -11.63
C GLU A 314 -8.04 -16.28 -12.01
N PHE A 315 -7.02 -16.20 -11.16
CA PHE A 315 -5.79 -15.44 -11.43
C PHE A 315 -4.64 -16.33 -11.91
N THR A 316 -4.60 -17.59 -11.47
CA THR A 316 -3.42 -18.47 -11.66
C THR A 316 -3.56 -19.52 -12.76
N ALA A 317 -4.73 -19.66 -13.40
CA ALA A 317 -4.94 -20.63 -14.48
C ALA A 317 -4.03 -20.39 -15.71
N GLY A 318 -3.57 -19.15 -15.92
CA GLY A 318 -2.67 -18.80 -17.03
C GLY A 318 -1.19 -19.06 -16.78
N LEU A 319 -0.80 -19.48 -15.57
CA LEU A 319 0.60 -19.73 -15.23
C LEU A 319 1.08 -21.06 -15.82
N SER A 320 2.35 -21.11 -16.23
CA SER A 320 3.04 -22.34 -16.58
C SER A 320 3.09 -23.30 -15.39
N SER A 321 3.14 -24.60 -15.69
CA SER A 321 3.24 -25.64 -14.67
C SER A 321 4.48 -25.47 -13.80
N GLU A 322 5.56 -24.99 -14.39
CA GLU A 322 6.86 -24.76 -13.78
C GLU A 322 6.81 -23.58 -12.80
N LEU A 323 6.27 -22.43 -13.22
CA LEU A 323 6.18 -21.26 -12.35
C LEU A 323 5.20 -21.51 -11.21
N ARG A 324 4.05 -22.15 -11.50
CA ARG A 324 3.08 -22.55 -10.48
C ARG A 324 3.70 -23.51 -9.46
N SER A 325 4.49 -24.48 -9.91
CA SER A 325 5.19 -25.41 -9.01
C SER A 325 6.16 -24.68 -8.08
N VAL A 326 6.96 -23.74 -8.61
CA VAL A 326 7.89 -22.95 -7.78
C VAL A 326 7.13 -22.06 -6.79
N LEU A 327 6.03 -21.43 -7.20
CA LEU A 327 5.19 -20.62 -6.30
C LEU A 327 4.60 -21.46 -5.17
N ILE A 328 4.11 -22.67 -5.44
CA ILE A 328 3.61 -23.59 -4.40
C ILE A 328 4.71 -23.90 -3.38
N MET A 329 5.95 -24.17 -3.84
CA MET A 329 7.06 -24.41 -2.93
C MET A 329 7.36 -23.19 -2.05
N MET A 330 7.39 -21.98 -2.65
CA MET A 330 7.69 -20.73 -1.93
C MET A 330 6.59 -20.33 -0.94
N LEU A 331 5.34 -20.68 -1.24
CA LEU A 331 4.15 -20.35 -0.44
C LEU A 331 3.74 -21.49 0.51
N GLU A 332 4.62 -22.47 0.73
CA GLU A 332 4.44 -23.51 1.74
C GLU A 332 4.18 -22.88 3.12
N PRO A 333 3.02 -23.17 3.76
CA PRO A 333 2.66 -22.57 5.04
C PRO A 333 3.65 -22.86 6.17
N ASP A 334 4.20 -24.08 6.25
CA ASP A 334 5.20 -24.42 7.27
C ASP A 334 6.58 -23.91 6.85
N PRO A 335 7.18 -22.93 7.57
CA PRO A 335 8.50 -22.41 7.23
C PRO A 335 9.62 -23.47 7.27
N LYS A 336 9.42 -24.61 7.95
CA LYS A 336 10.40 -25.71 7.99
C LYS A 336 10.38 -26.56 6.73
N LEU A 337 9.24 -26.62 6.03
CA LEU A 337 9.07 -27.35 4.78
C LEU A 337 9.36 -26.45 3.56
N ARG A 338 9.25 -25.13 3.74
CA ARG A 338 9.56 -24.14 2.72
C ARG A 338 11.04 -24.20 2.32
N PRO A 339 11.38 -24.27 1.02
CA PRO A 339 12.77 -24.37 0.57
C PRO A 339 13.53 -23.07 0.82
N THR A 340 14.85 -23.20 0.96
CA THR A 340 15.74 -22.04 1.04
C THR A 340 15.92 -21.39 -0.33
N ALA A 341 16.39 -20.13 -0.35
CA ALA A 341 16.72 -19.45 -1.60
C ALA A 341 17.77 -20.23 -2.43
N GLU A 342 18.75 -20.85 -1.76
CA GLU A 342 19.76 -21.71 -2.41
C GLU A 342 19.16 -22.96 -3.05
N ALA A 343 18.23 -23.63 -2.35
CA ALA A 343 17.54 -24.80 -2.88
C ALA A 343 16.73 -24.47 -4.13
N LEU A 344 16.03 -23.32 -4.13
CA LEU A 344 15.30 -22.84 -5.30
C LEU A 344 16.24 -22.53 -6.47
N LEU A 345 17.37 -21.86 -6.22
CA LEU A 345 18.38 -21.57 -7.25
C LEU A 345 19.02 -22.83 -7.86
N ALA A 346 18.98 -23.97 -7.15
CA ALA A 346 19.48 -25.24 -7.64
C ALA A 346 18.53 -25.91 -8.67
N LEU A 347 17.26 -25.49 -8.74
CA LEU A 347 16.27 -26.03 -9.68
C LEU A 347 16.65 -25.75 -11.15
N PRO A 348 16.46 -26.72 -12.07
CA PRO A 348 16.89 -26.57 -13.47
C PRO A 348 16.36 -25.31 -14.18
N MET A 349 15.11 -24.93 -13.90
CA MET A 349 14.44 -23.75 -14.48
C MET A 349 15.01 -22.41 -13.98
N LEU A 350 15.68 -22.39 -12.83
CA LEU A 350 16.31 -21.20 -12.23
C LEU A 350 17.85 -21.17 -12.40
N ARG A 351 18.44 -22.24 -12.94
CA ARG A 351 19.84 -22.22 -13.39
C ARG A 351 20.00 -21.22 -14.53
N GLN A 352 21.19 -20.64 -14.66
CA GLN A 352 21.41 -19.49 -15.55
C GLN A 352 20.76 -19.70 -16.94
N PRO A 353 19.96 -18.72 -17.42
CA PRO A 353 19.45 -18.77 -18.77
C PRO A 353 20.64 -18.82 -19.75
N ARG A 354 20.55 -19.69 -20.76
CA ARG A 354 21.57 -19.73 -21.83
C ARG A 354 21.66 -18.32 -22.45
N PRO A 355 22.85 -17.82 -22.79
CA PRO A 355 23.03 -16.44 -23.29
C PRO A 355 22.11 -16.08 -24.47
N TRP A 356 21.71 -17.08 -25.26
CA TRP A 356 20.77 -16.97 -26.37
C TRP A 356 19.36 -16.53 -25.99
N SER A 357 18.82 -16.91 -24.83
CA SER A 357 17.46 -16.50 -24.44
C SER A 357 17.41 -15.02 -24.05
N VAL A 358 18.48 -14.48 -23.46
CA VAL A 358 18.62 -13.05 -23.17
C VAL A 358 18.73 -12.24 -24.46
N LEU A 359 19.51 -12.73 -25.43
CA LEU A 359 19.67 -12.10 -26.75
C LEU A 359 18.36 -12.10 -27.53
N TRP A 360 17.64 -13.23 -27.51
CA TRP A 360 16.33 -13.34 -28.13
C TRP A 360 15.29 -12.40 -27.50
N TYR A 361 15.28 -12.32 -26.17
CA TYR A 361 14.39 -11.39 -25.47
C TYR A 361 14.69 -9.92 -25.82
N MET A 362 15.97 -9.52 -25.85
CA MET A 362 16.34 -8.17 -26.26
C MET A 362 15.96 -7.89 -27.72
N ALA A 363 16.08 -8.87 -28.62
CA ALA A 363 15.63 -8.75 -29.99
C ALA A 363 14.10 -8.61 -30.09
N ALA A 364 13.35 -9.44 -29.35
CA ALA A 364 11.89 -9.41 -29.32
C ALA A 364 11.34 -8.10 -28.76
N GLU A 365 11.94 -7.57 -27.68
CA GLU A 365 11.55 -6.28 -27.10
C GLU A 365 11.92 -5.10 -28.02
N ALA A 366 13.07 -5.14 -28.68
CA ALA A 366 13.43 -4.13 -29.68
C ALA A 366 12.47 -4.16 -30.87
N LEU A 367 12.06 -5.35 -31.33
CA LEU A 367 11.07 -5.53 -32.39
C LEU A 367 9.69 -5.03 -31.97
N SER A 368 9.23 -5.32 -30.75
CA SER A 368 7.91 -4.86 -30.29
C SER A 368 7.83 -3.34 -30.17
N ARG A 369 8.90 -2.71 -29.64
CA ARG A 369 9.02 -1.24 -29.60
C ARG A 369 9.09 -0.66 -31.01
N GLY A 370 9.85 -1.29 -31.90
CA GLY A 370 9.93 -0.90 -33.31
C GLY A 370 8.57 -0.97 -34.00
N TRP A 371 7.81 -2.05 -33.74
CA TRP A 371 6.46 -2.24 -34.28
C TRP A 371 5.48 -1.19 -33.75
N ALA A 372 5.52 -0.87 -32.45
CA ALA A 372 4.69 0.17 -31.86
C ALA A 372 5.00 1.56 -32.43
N LEU A 373 6.29 1.88 -32.65
CA LEU A 373 6.70 3.11 -33.32
C LEU A 373 6.22 3.17 -34.78
N TRP A 374 6.29 2.04 -35.49
CA TRP A 374 5.78 1.94 -36.86
C TRP A 374 4.26 2.13 -36.93
N GLN A 375 3.51 1.51 -36.01
CA GLN A 375 2.06 1.71 -35.86
C GLN A 375 1.72 3.19 -35.60
N ALA A 376 2.44 3.85 -34.68
CA ALA A 376 2.25 5.25 -34.39
C ALA A 376 2.58 6.16 -35.59
N LEU A 377 3.64 5.84 -36.34
CA LEU A 377 4.00 6.55 -37.57
C LEU A 377 2.92 6.37 -38.64
N LEU A 378 2.42 5.15 -38.83
CA LEU A 378 1.35 4.86 -39.78
C LEU A 378 0.07 5.63 -39.40
N ALA A 379 -0.30 5.64 -38.13
CA ALA A 379 -1.43 6.42 -37.62
C ALA A 379 -1.25 7.92 -37.87
N LEU A 380 -0.05 8.47 -37.63
CA LEU A 380 0.27 9.87 -37.91
C LEU A 380 0.17 10.18 -39.42
N LEU A 381 0.69 9.30 -40.28
CA LEU A 381 0.59 9.46 -41.73
C LEU A 381 -0.86 9.41 -42.21
N CYS A 382 -1.68 8.50 -41.67
CA CYS A 382 -3.12 8.46 -41.95
C CYS A 382 -3.81 9.74 -41.48
N TRP A 383 -3.49 10.25 -40.29
CA TRP A 383 -4.04 11.52 -39.78
C TRP A 383 -3.66 12.70 -40.66
N LEU A 384 -2.38 12.81 -41.07
CA LEU A 384 -1.90 13.84 -42.01
C LEU A 384 -2.59 13.74 -43.37
N TRP A 385 -2.71 12.53 -43.92
CA TRP A 385 -3.41 12.29 -45.18
C TRP A 385 -4.87 12.71 -45.09
N HIS A 386 -5.58 12.37 -44.01
CA HIS A 386 -6.97 12.75 -43.82
C HIS A 386 -7.13 14.28 -43.68
N GLY A 387 -6.20 14.94 -42.98
CA GLY A 387 -6.15 16.40 -42.88
C GLY A 387 -5.88 17.10 -44.22
N LEU A 388 -5.04 16.54 -45.07
CA LEU A 388 -4.71 17.09 -46.40
C LEU A 388 -5.76 16.77 -47.47
N ALA A 389 -6.36 15.59 -47.42
CA ALA A 389 -7.36 15.13 -48.40
C ALA A 389 -8.76 15.71 -48.14
N HIS A 390 -9.07 16.14 -46.91
CA HIS A 390 -10.34 16.76 -46.54
C HIS A 390 -10.15 18.11 -45.82
N PRO A 391 -9.63 19.14 -46.51
CA PRO A 391 -9.42 20.46 -45.89
C PRO A 391 -10.73 21.13 -45.42
N ALA A 392 -11.88 20.72 -45.95
CA ALA A 392 -13.20 21.27 -45.60
C ALA A 392 -13.75 20.78 -44.25
N SER A 393 -13.25 19.67 -43.68
CA SER A 393 -13.69 19.20 -42.35
C SER A 393 -13.16 20.07 -41.21
N TRP A 394 -12.12 20.87 -41.47
CA TRP A 394 -11.54 21.81 -40.51
C TRP A 394 -12.37 23.09 -40.37
N LEU A 395 -13.29 23.35 -41.31
CA LEU A 395 -14.16 24.55 -41.34
C LEU A 395 -15.57 24.27 -40.81
N GLN A 396 -15.90 23.03 -40.45
CA GLN A 396 -17.17 22.70 -39.84
C GLN A 396 -17.07 22.86 -38.31
N SER A 397 -17.68 23.91 -37.78
CA SER A 397 -17.89 24.04 -36.33
C SER A 397 -18.68 22.84 -35.82
N PRO A 398 -18.33 22.27 -34.65
CA PRO A 398 -19.12 21.19 -34.07
C PRO A 398 -20.55 21.70 -33.80
N GLY A 399 -21.52 21.05 -34.43
CA GLY A 399 -22.94 21.29 -34.15
C GLY A 399 -23.27 20.95 -32.69
N PRO A 400 -24.35 21.53 -32.12
CA PRO A 400 -24.74 21.26 -30.74
C PRO A 400 -24.99 19.75 -30.54
N PRO A 401 -24.67 19.19 -29.35
CA PRO A 401 -24.78 17.76 -29.10
C PRO A 401 -26.24 17.30 -29.25
N ALA A 402 -26.48 16.40 -30.18
CA ALA A 402 -27.77 15.72 -30.34
C ALA A 402 -27.92 14.64 -29.26
N THR A 403 -29.04 14.64 -28.56
CA THR A 403 -29.47 13.56 -27.67
C THR A 403 -29.63 12.25 -28.45
N PRO A 404 -29.24 11.09 -27.89
CA PRO A 404 -29.40 9.81 -28.58
C PRO A 404 -30.90 9.48 -28.78
N PRO A 405 -31.27 8.86 -29.92
CA PRO A 405 -32.66 8.50 -30.20
C PRO A 405 -33.14 7.39 -29.25
N GLY A 406 -34.35 7.56 -28.72
CA GLY A 406 -35.02 6.59 -27.86
C GLY A 406 -35.35 5.28 -28.58
N SER A 407 -35.43 4.21 -27.80
CA SER A 407 -35.77 2.85 -28.23
C SER A 407 -37.07 2.81 -29.05
N PRO A 408 -37.17 1.96 -30.10
CA PRO A 408 -38.36 1.87 -30.92
C PRO A 408 -39.52 1.16 -30.18
N PRO A 409 -40.79 1.52 -30.45
CA PRO A 409 -41.94 0.84 -29.90
C PRO A 409 -42.15 -0.53 -30.55
N CYS A 410 -42.38 -1.56 -29.73
CA CYS A 410 -42.84 -2.86 -30.17
C CYS A 410 -44.26 -2.77 -30.73
N SER A 411 -44.46 -3.19 -31.97
CA SER A 411 -45.75 -3.71 -32.44
C SER A 411 -45.48 -4.90 -33.34
N PHE A 412 -46.16 -6.02 -33.07
CA PHE A 412 -46.88 -6.87 -34.02
C PHE A 412 -47.26 -8.19 -33.34
N LEU A 413 -48.44 -8.22 -32.74
CA LEU A 413 -49.31 -9.40 -32.78
C LEU A 413 -50.74 -8.90 -33.10
N LEU A 414 -51.12 -9.08 -34.37
CA LEU A 414 -52.51 -9.28 -34.81
C LEU A 414 -52.98 -10.64 -34.26
N ASP A 415 -54.24 -10.95 -34.00
CA ASP A 415 -55.54 -10.28 -34.10
C ASP A 415 -56.56 -11.15 -33.31
N SER A 416 -57.67 -10.51 -32.91
CA SER A 416 -59.01 -11.04 -32.67
C SER A 416 -59.28 -12.26 -31.75
N SER A 417 -59.91 -11.99 -30.58
CA SER A 417 -61.24 -12.55 -30.25
C SER A 417 -61.86 -11.92 -28.99
N HIS A 418 -62.93 -11.16 -29.20
CA HIS A 418 -64.23 -11.15 -28.48
C HIS A 418 -64.34 -11.31 -26.94
N SER A 419 -65.23 -10.47 -26.39
CA SER A 419 -66.02 -10.61 -25.14
C SER A 419 -65.34 -10.09 -23.86
N SER A 420 -65.94 -9.35 -22.95
CA SER A 420 -67.18 -8.55 -22.81
C SER A 420 -67.19 -8.10 -21.33
N ASN A 421 -67.55 -6.84 -21.06
CA ASN A 421 -68.17 -6.30 -19.82
C ASN A 421 -67.68 -6.75 -18.43
N TRP A 422 -67.36 -5.79 -17.55
CA TRP A 422 -67.99 -5.61 -16.22
C TRP A 422 -67.65 -4.20 -15.67
N ASP A 423 -68.60 -3.29 -15.88
CA ASP A 423 -69.23 -2.29 -15.00
C ASP A 423 -68.45 -1.33 -14.05
N ASP A 424 -68.84 -0.05 -14.24
CA ASP A 424 -69.03 1.14 -13.36
C ASP A 424 -69.48 0.82 -11.91
N ASP A 425 -69.29 1.64 -10.85
CA ASP A 425 -69.68 3.04 -10.58
C ASP A 425 -68.74 3.64 -9.49
N SER A 426 -68.19 4.86 -9.56
CA SER A 426 -68.80 6.21 -9.43
C SER A 426 -69.46 6.46 -8.04
N ILE A 427 -69.10 7.50 -7.24
CA ILE A 427 -69.58 8.90 -7.34
C ILE A 427 -68.79 9.81 -6.35
N GLY A 428 -68.48 11.06 -6.76
CA GLY A 428 -67.90 12.17 -5.96
C GLY A 428 -68.89 12.83 -4.97
N PRO A 429 -68.90 14.16 -4.69
CA PRO A 429 -68.30 15.30 -5.43
C PRO A 429 -67.48 16.28 -4.53
N SER A 430 -66.41 16.92 -5.04
CA SER A 430 -66.31 18.30 -5.57
C SER A 430 -65.99 19.43 -4.56
N LEU A 431 -65.08 20.30 -5.03
CA LEU A 431 -64.85 21.71 -4.71
C LEU A 431 -63.90 22.11 -3.54
N SER A 432 -62.68 22.43 -3.97
CA SER A 432 -61.66 23.39 -3.49
C SER A 432 -62.25 24.76 -3.01
N PRO A 433 -61.49 25.68 -2.33
CA PRO A 433 -60.06 25.94 -2.59
C PRO A 433 -59.15 26.44 -1.43
N GLU A 434 -57.86 26.40 -1.74
CA GLU A 434 -56.77 27.30 -1.33
C GLU A 434 -56.50 27.55 0.16
N ALA A 435 -55.30 27.16 0.61
CA ALA A 435 -54.19 28.09 0.91
C ALA A 435 -53.28 27.62 2.07
N ILE A 436 -51.99 27.52 1.73
CA ILE A 436 -50.85 28.07 2.50
C ILE A 436 -50.24 27.25 3.67
N LEU A 437 -48.98 26.87 3.40
CA LEU A 437 -47.78 26.77 4.24
C LEU A 437 -47.50 25.57 5.19
N ALA A 438 -46.35 24.96 4.86
CA ALA A 438 -45.22 24.67 5.75
C ALA A 438 -45.29 23.49 6.73
N ARG A 439 -44.92 22.32 6.19
CA ARG A 439 -43.68 21.58 6.51
C ARG A 439 -43.05 21.84 7.89
N ALA A 440 -43.16 20.86 8.80
CA ALA A 440 -42.00 20.19 9.42
C ALA A 440 -42.41 19.02 10.33
N ALA A 441 -42.04 17.82 9.87
CA ALA A 441 -41.29 16.80 10.61
C ALA A 441 -41.86 16.11 11.87
N ARG A 442 -41.57 14.79 11.89
CA ARG A 442 -41.54 13.84 13.02
C ARG A 442 -42.91 13.32 13.45
N SER A 443 -43.11 12.06 13.83
CA SER A 443 -42.28 10.86 13.90
C SER A 443 -43.17 9.75 14.48
N THR A 444 -42.97 8.52 14.01
CA THR A 444 -42.93 7.27 14.81
C THR A 444 -44.17 6.71 15.53
N SER A 445 -44.09 5.37 15.67
CA SER A 445 -44.76 4.44 16.59
C SER A 445 -46.00 3.77 16.00
N THR A 446 -46.19 2.44 16.02
CA THR A 446 -45.56 1.33 16.76
C THR A 446 -46.07 0.01 16.15
N PRO A 447 -45.36 -1.12 16.26
CA PRO A 447 -45.84 -2.45 15.83
C PRO A 447 -46.39 -3.29 16.99
N GLN A 448 -47.28 -4.24 16.68
CA GLN A 448 -47.62 -5.40 17.52
C GLN A 448 -47.56 -6.65 16.62
N SER A 449 -46.67 -7.61 16.91
CA SER A 449 -46.95 -8.88 17.61
C SER A 449 -47.89 -9.80 16.80
N ARG A 450 -47.60 -11.07 16.50
CA ARG A 450 -47.18 -12.16 17.41
C ARG A 450 -47.08 -13.47 16.60
N HIS A 451 -46.31 -14.43 17.14
CA HIS A 451 -46.53 -15.90 17.12
C HIS A 451 -46.36 -16.68 15.80
N THR A 452 -45.30 -17.52 15.65
CA THR A 452 -45.17 -18.97 16.00
C THR A 452 -46.06 -19.87 15.11
N LEU A 453 -45.65 -21.00 14.53
CA LEU A 453 -44.87 -22.17 15.00
C LEU A 453 -44.80 -23.14 13.79
N ARG A 454 -43.75 -23.99 13.69
CA ARG A 454 -43.72 -25.44 13.31
C ARG A 454 -44.48 -25.92 12.05
N ASP A 455 -44.09 -26.92 11.27
CA ASP A 455 -43.21 -28.10 11.40
C ASP A 455 -43.00 -28.59 9.94
N ALA A 456 -41.80 -29.02 9.56
CA ALA A 456 -41.42 -30.41 9.29
C ALA A 456 -41.68 -30.92 7.85
N LEU A 457 -40.57 -31.38 7.24
CA LEU A 457 -40.40 -32.55 6.35
C LEU A 457 -41.29 -32.58 5.09
N ASP A 458 -40.78 -32.81 3.88
CA ASP A 458 -39.94 -33.93 3.49
C ASP A 458 -39.44 -33.75 2.04
N LEU A 459 -38.35 -34.43 1.73
CA LEU A 459 -37.63 -34.49 0.46
C LEU A 459 -38.30 -35.43 -0.54
N SER A 460 -38.41 -34.99 -1.79
CA SER A 460 -38.43 -35.78 -3.03
C SER A 460 -38.67 -34.78 -4.17
N ASP A 461 -38.06 -34.82 -5.34
CA ASP A 461 -36.96 -35.56 -5.94
C ASP A 461 -36.77 -34.85 -7.30
N ILE A 462 -35.58 -34.99 -7.91
CA ILE A 462 -35.38 -34.99 -9.37
C ILE A 462 -35.23 -33.63 -10.11
N ASP A 463 -33.96 -33.43 -10.47
CA ASP A 463 -33.39 -33.04 -11.76
C ASP A 463 -33.47 -31.61 -12.34
N SER A 464 -32.28 -31.25 -12.82
CA SER A 464 -31.96 -30.50 -14.05
C SER A 464 -31.90 -28.97 -14.04
N GLU A 465 -30.69 -28.54 -14.40
CA GLU A 465 -30.32 -27.36 -15.20
C GLU A 465 -30.06 -26.01 -14.52
N ALA A 466 -28.93 -25.45 -14.97
CA ALA A 466 -28.30 -24.23 -14.53
C ALA A 466 -29.00 -22.98 -15.12
N PRO A 467 -29.11 -21.88 -14.37
CA PRO A 467 -29.48 -20.61 -14.98
C PRO A 467 -28.25 -19.98 -15.65
N GLN A 468 -28.25 -19.98 -16.99
CA GLN A 468 -27.47 -19.03 -17.78
C GLN A 468 -28.03 -17.62 -17.52
N GLY A 469 -27.41 -16.91 -16.57
CA GLY A 469 -27.60 -15.48 -16.39
C GLY A 469 -26.52 -14.72 -17.14
N SER A 470 -26.89 -14.07 -18.25
CA SER A 470 -26.07 -13.07 -18.91
C SER A 470 -25.98 -11.81 -18.04
N PHE A 471 -24.79 -11.51 -17.54
CA PHE A 471 -24.48 -10.23 -16.87
C PHE A 471 -23.80 -9.26 -17.85
N PRO A 472 -24.03 -7.94 -17.69
CA PRO A 472 -23.77 -6.95 -18.72
C PRO A 472 -22.27 -6.69 -18.93
N SER A 473 -21.90 -6.49 -20.19
CA SER A 473 -20.57 -6.06 -20.62
C SER A 473 -20.21 -4.70 -20.03
N PHE A 474 -19.08 -4.64 -19.32
CA PHE A 474 -18.50 -3.40 -18.80
C PHE A 474 -17.56 -2.81 -19.86
N GLU A 475 -17.94 -1.69 -20.48
CA GLU A 475 -17.06 -0.93 -21.37
C GLU A 475 -16.03 -0.12 -20.55
N PRO A 476 -14.73 -0.17 -20.91
CA PRO A 476 -13.72 0.64 -20.25
C PRO A 476 -13.85 2.10 -20.69
N ARG A 477 -14.15 2.98 -19.72
CA ARG A 477 -14.08 4.44 -19.91
C ARG A 477 -12.65 4.86 -20.22
N ASN A 478 -12.47 5.59 -21.32
CA ASN A 478 -11.25 6.27 -21.73
C ASN A 478 -10.61 7.08 -20.59
N LEU A 479 -9.45 6.63 -20.10
CA LEU A 479 -8.60 7.31 -19.11
C LEU A 479 -7.65 8.33 -19.79
N LEU A 480 -8.18 9.19 -20.66
CA LEU A 480 -7.43 10.30 -21.27
C LEU A 480 -7.89 11.69 -20.79
N SER A 481 -8.80 11.77 -19.81
CA SER A 481 -9.32 13.05 -19.31
C SER A 481 -8.80 13.45 -17.91
N LEU A 482 -7.62 12.97 -17.49
CA LEU A 482 -7.02 13.30 -16.18
C LEU A 482 -5.64 13.99 -16.27
N PHE A 483 -5.20 14.38 -17.48
CA PHE A 483 -3.92 15.06 -17.69
C PHE A 483 -4.05 16.32 -18.56
N GLU A 484 -5.00 17.19 -18.25
CA GLU A 484 -5.00 18.57 -18.77
C GLU A 484 -5.48 19.51 -17.66
N ASP A 485 -4.62 19.78 -16.68
CA ASP A 485 -4.81 20.90 -15.73
C ASP A 485 -3.48 21.30 -15.03
N SER A 486 -2.39 21.34 -15.79
CA SER A 486 -1.14 21.93 -15.28
C SER A 486 -0.29 22.59 -16.36
N LEU A 487 -0.89 23.54 -17.09
CA LEU A 487 -0.16 24.57 -17.81
C LEU A 487 -0.93 25.89 -17.69
N GLY A 488 -0.56 26.70 -16.71
CA GLY A 488 -0.90 28.13 -16.69
C GLY A 488 0.10 28.92 -17.56
N PRO A 489 -0.29 30.08 -18.12
CA PRO A 489 0.41 30.70 -19.23
C PRO A 489 1.62 31.54 -18.79
N THR A 490 2.66 31.47 -19.63
CA THR A 490 3.80 32.39 -19.88
C THR A 490 4.47 33.09 -18.70
#